data_AF-A0A538QSM8-F1
#
_entry.id   AF-A0A538QSM8-F1
#
_cell.length_a   1.000
_cell.length_b   1.000
_cell.length_c   1.000
_cell.angle_alpha   90.00
_cell.angle_beta   90.00
_cell.angle_gamma   90.00
#
_symmetry.space_group_name_H-M   'P 1'
#
loop_
_entity.id
_entity.type
_entity.pdbx_description
1 polymer ?
#
loop_
_entity_poly.entity_id
_entity_poly.type
_entity_poly.pdbx_seq_one_letter_code
_entity_poly.pdbx_strand_id
1 'polypeptide(L)'
;MTPSSDLVIRFAIPSDVPAILGFIRALARYEKLEHEVVADEARLAATLFGERRFAEVLLAELGGPPVGFALFFSSYSTFLAQPGLYLEDLFVEPAARGRG
;
A
#
# COMPACT_ATOMS: atom_id res chain seq x y z
N MET A 1 -29.54 -1.80 14.53
CA MET A 1 -28.15 -1.78 15.06
C MET A 1 -27.28 -2.36 13.96
N THR A 2 -26.75 -1.52 13.07
CA THR A 2 -25.77 -1.95 12.06
C THR A 2 -24.47 -2.26 12.78
N PRO A 3 -23.88 -3.46 12.63
CA PRO A 3 -22.59 -3.74 13.25
C PRO A 3 -21.57 -2.74 12.69
N SER A 4 -20.77 -2.15 13.59
CA SER A 4 -19.65 -1.28 13.23
C SER A 4 -18.81 -1.97 12.17
N SER A 5 -18.53 -1.26 11.09
CA SER A 5 -17.73 -1.71 9.97
C SER A 5 -16.42 -2.31 10.49
N ASP A 6 -16.19 -3.60 10.28
CA ASP A 6 -14.94 -4.33 10.61
C ASP A 6 -13.74 -3.88 9.72
N LEU A 7 -13.70 -2.60 9.35
CA LEU A 7 -12.64 -1.99 8.57
C LEU A 7 -11.54 -1.51 9.52
N VAL A 8 -10.36 -2.09 9.40
CA VAL A 8 -9.17 -1.70 10.17
C VAL A 8 -8.11 -1.19 9.22
N ILE A 9 -7.50 -0.04 9.53
CA ILE A 9 -6.33 0.46 8.82
C ILE A 9 -5.12 0.28 9.74
N ARG A 10 -4.08 -0.39 9.25
CA ARG A 10 -2.84 -0.63 10.01
C ARG A 10 -1.61 -0.48 9.13
N PHE A 11 -0.47 -0.20 9.75
CA PHE A 11 0.82 -0.33 9.07
C PHE A 11 1.08 -1.78 8.68
N ALA A 12 1.66 -1.96 7.51
CA ALA A 12 2.15 -3.24 7.06
C ALA A 12 3.35 -3.69 7.91
N ILE A 13 3.49 -5.00 8.05
CA ILE A 13 4.62 -5.69 8.67
C ILE A 13 5.31 -6.57 7.62
N PRO A 14 6.54 -7.09 7.88
CA PRO A 14 7.27 -7.87 6.88
C PRO A 14 6.52 -9.08 6.31
N SER A 15 5.62 -9.70 7.09
CA SER A 15 4.80 -10.82 6.61
C SER A 15 3.72 -10.41 5.60
N ASP A 16 3.45 -9.13 5.41
CA ASP A 16 2.46 -8.63 4.44
C ASP A 16 3.04 -8.44 3.03
N VAL A 17 4.34 -8.62 2.83
CA VAL A 17 5.01 -8.43 1.53
C VAL A 17 4.30 -9.15 0.36
N PRO A 18 3.84 -10.41 0.51
CA PRO A 18 3.08 -11.07 -0.56
C PRO A 18 1.77 -10.35 -0.91
N ALA A 19 1.05 -9.82 0.10
CA ALA A 19 -0.18 -9.07 -0.12
C ALA A 19 0.10 -7.72 -0.80
N ILE A 20 1.17 -7.02 -0.40
CA ILE A 20 1.61 -5.76 -1.01
C ILE A 20 1.93 -5.97 -2.49
N LEU A 21 2.74 -6.99 -2.83
CA LEU A 21 3.04 -7.32 -4.22
C LEU A 21 1.78 -7.67 -5.02
N GLY A 22 0.84 -8.37 -4.38
CA GLY A 22 -0.48 -8.66 -4.93
C GLY A 22 -1.25 -7.41 -5.32
N PHE A 23 -1.31 -6.41 -4.43
CA PHE A 23 -1.99 -5.14 -4.71
C PHE A 23 -1.28 -4.29 -5.76
N ILE A 24 0.06 -4.21 -5.75
CA ILE A 24 0.84 -3.53 -6.79
C ILE A 24 0.50 -4.11 -8.17
N ARG A 25 0.49 -5.44 -8.29
CA ARG A 25 0.10 -6.12 -9.55
C ARG A 25 -1.36 -5.88 -9.91
N ALA A 26 -2.27 -5.85 -8.93
CA ALA A 26 -3.68 -5.57 -9.16
C ALA A 26 -3.92 -4.14 -9.67
N LEU A 27 -3.23 -3.16 -9.08
CA LEU A 27 -3.23 -1.76 -9.53
C LEU A 27 -2.65 -1.67 -10.95
N ALA A 28 -1.46 -2.24 -11.18
CA ALA A 28 -0.83 -2.23 -12.49
C ALA A 28 -1.70 -2.92 -13.57
N ARG A 29 -2.43 -3.99 -13.24
CA ARG A 29 -3.43 -4.58 -14.14
C ARG A 29 -4.54 -3.61 -14.50
N TYR A 30 -5.08 -2.89 -13.50
CA TYR A 30 -6.12 -1.88 -13.71
C TYR A 30 -5.62 -0.76 -14.62
N GLU A 31 -4.36 -0.36 -14.49
CA GLU A 31 -3.70 0.69 -15.28
C GLU A 31 -3.14 0.19 -16.63
N LYS A 32 -3.24 -1.11 -16.91
CA LYS A 32 -2.67 -1.78 -18.11
C LYS A 32 -1.14 -1.74 -18.18
N LEU A 33 -0.48 -1.71 -17.03
CA LEU A 33 0.97 -1.65 -16.84
C LEU A 33 1.55 -2.88 -16.14
N GLU A 34 0.81 -4.00 -16.04
CA GLU A 34 1.30 -5.21 -15.34
C GLU A 34 2.67 -5.72 -15.83
N HIS A 35 2.97 -5.53 -17.12
CA HIS A 35 4.24 -5.91 -17.74
C HIS A 35 5.45 -5.11 -17.23
N GLU A 36 5.23 -3.92 -16.66
CA GLU A 36 6.27 -3.09 -16.05
C GLU A 36 6.60 -3.52 -14.62
N VAL A 37 5.78 -4.40 -14.01
CA VAL A 37 5.98 -4.86 -12.63
C VAL A 37 7.08 -5.92 -12.58
N VAL A 38 8.32 -5.46 -12.52
CA VAL A 38 9.53 -6.29 -12.31
C VAL A 38 9.88 -6.49 -10.83
N ALA A 39 9.03 -6.02 -9.92
CA ALA A 39 9.19 -6.19 -8.48
C ALA A 39 8.96 -7.66 -8.06
N ASP A 40 9.71 -8.09 -7.07
CA ASP A 40 9.57 -9.37 -6.39
C ASP A 40 9.51 -9.16 -4.86
N GLU A 41 9.12 -10.21 -4.13
CA GLU A 41 8.97 -10.15 -2.67
C GLU A 41 10.30 -9.84 -1.97
N ALA A 42 11.42 -10.33 -2.48
CA ALA A 42 12.73 -10.11 -1.86
C ALA A 42 13.15 -8.64 -1.94
N ARG A 43 12.97 -7.99 -3.10
CA ARG A 43 13.23 -6.57 -3.30
C ARG A 43 12.31 -5.72 -2.44
N LEU A 44 11.01 -6.03 -2.41
CA LEU A 44 10.06 -5.30 -1.56
C LEU A 44 10.38 -5.45 -0.07
N ALA A 45 10.72 -6.66 0.39
CA ALA A 45 11.12 -6.88 1.77
C ALA A 45 12.37 -6.04 2.12
N ALA A 46 13.37 -6.01 1.24
CA ALA A 46 14.59 -5.25 1.44
C ALA A 46 14.37 -3.73 1.47
N THR A 47 13.48 -3.17 0.63
CA THR A 47 13.29 -1.72 0.51
C THR A 47 12.23 -1.16 1.46
N LEU A 48 11.21 -1.95 1.83
CA LEU A 48 10.15 -1.53 2.74
C LEU A 48 10.49 -1.85 4.21
N PHE A 49 11.23 -2.92 4.46
CA PHE A 49 11.48 -3.44 5.81
C PHE A 49 12.96 -3.68 6.15
N GLY A 50 13.88 -3.35 5.24
CA GLY A 50 15.32 -3.42 5.50
C GLY A 50 15.83 -2.31 6.42
N GLU A 51 17.15 -2.23 6.54
CA GLU A 51 17.85 -1.24 7.39
C GLU A 51 17.42 0.20 7.06
N ARG A 52 17.31 0.51 5.76
CA ARG A 52 16.70 1.73 5.27
C ARG A 52 15.32 1.43 4.70
N ARG A 53 14.30 2.06 5.28
CA ARG A 53 12.94 2.02 4.76
C ARG A 53 12.74 3.18 3.79
N PHE A 54 12.45 2.86 2.54
CA PHE A 54 12.24 3.87 1.49
C PHE A 54 10.81 4.38 1.42
N ALA A 55 9.85 3.56 1.83
CA ALA A 55 8.44 3.89 1.86
C ALA A 55 7.75 3.16 3.02
N GLU A 56 6.56 3.64 3.35
CA GLU A 56 5.65 3.05 4.33
C GLU A 56 4.39 2.57 3.61
N VAL A 57 3.78 1.51 4.14
CA VAL A 57 2.56 0.94 3.58
C VAL A 57 1.51 0.84 4.68
N LEU A 58 0.31 1.35 4.39
CA LEU A 58 -0.90 1.09 5.16
C LEU A 58 -1.74 0.04 4.43
N LEU A 59 -2.32 -0.89 5.19
CA LEU A 59 -3.26 -1.90 4.69
C LEU A 59 -4.63 -1.62 5.28
N ALA A 60 -5.65 -1.74 4.44
CA ALA A 60 -7.04 -1.77 4.86
C ALA A 60 -7.49 -3.24 4.94
N GLU A 61 -7.97 -3.68 6.09
CA GLU A 61 -8.49 -5.02 6.35
C GLU A 61 -10.00 -4.96 6.55
N LEU A 62 -10.72 -5.90 5.94
CA LEU A 62 -12.17 -6.01 6.11
C LEU A 62 -12.53 -7.45 6.44
N GLY A 63 -12.85 -7.70 7.72
CA GLY A 63 -13.13 -9.07 8.20
C GLY A 63 -11.90 -9.99 8.21
N GLY A 64 -10.69 -9.43 8.34
CA GLY A 64 -9.44 -10.17 8.48
C GLY A 64 -8.41 -9.87 7.38
N PRO A 65 -8.57 -10.40 6.15
CA PRO A 65 -7.57 -10.23 5.11
C PRO A 65 -7.49 -8.77 4.63
N PRO A 66 -6.31 -8.31 4.19
CA PRO A 66 -6.18 -7.04 3.48
C PRO A 66 -7.06 -7.00 2.22
N VAL A 67 -7.74 -5.87 2.01
CA VAL A 67 -8.58 -5.59 0.84
C VAL A 67 -8.14 -4.33 0.09
N GLY A 68 -7.11 -3.64 0.58
CA GLY A 68 -6.52 -2.48 -0.08
C GLY A 68 -5.22 -2.04 0.59
N PHE A 69 -4.49 -1.16 -0.08
CA PHE A 69 -3.25 -0.59 0.42
C PHE A 69 -3.06 0.86 -0.01
N ALA A 70 -2.20 1.56 0.74
CA ALA A 70 -1.65 2.86 0.40
C ALA A 70 -0.14 2.82 0.63
N LEU A 71 0.66 3.19 -0.37
CA LEU A 71 2.12 3.28 -0.27
C LEU A 71 2.54 4.74 -0.40
N PHE A 72 3.31 5.24 0.58
CA PHE A 72 3.75 6.63 0.61
C PHE A 72 5.16 6.75 1.19
N PHE A 73 5.79 7.89 0.94
CA PHE A 73 7.12 8.20 1.48
C PHE A 73 7.28 9.69 1.78
N SER A 74 8.28 10.00 2.60
CA SER A 74 8.59 11.39 2.92
C SER A 74 9.18 12.12 1.72
N SER A 75 8.62 13.29 1.42
CA SER A 75 9.13 14.24 0.44
C SER A 75 9.57 15.54 1.14
N TYR A 76 10.24 16.43 0.42
CA TYR A 76 10.66 17.72 0.97
C TYR A 76 10.48 18.83 -0.06
N SER A 77 9.77 19.89 0.31
CA SER A 77 9.60 21.05 -0.55
C SER A 77 10.78 22.01 -0.37
N THR A 78 11.55 22.23 -1.44
CA THR A 78 12.68 23.17 -1.43
C THR A 78 12.24 24.63 -1.37
N PHE A 79 11.02 24.93 -1.83
CA PHE A 79 10.50 26.29 -1.83
C PHE A 79 9.85 26.66 -0.48
N LEU A 80 9.27 25.67 0.20
CA LEU A 80 8.68 25.87 1.53
C LEU A 80 9.65 25.54 2.67
N ALA A 81 10.76 24.85 2.37
CA ALA A 81 11.67 24.29 3.36
C ALA A 81 10.93 23.45 4.42
N GLN A 82 10.02 22.58 3.97
CA GLN A 82 9.14 21.78 4.84
C GLN A 82 9.11 20.31 4.39
N PRO A 83 9.02 19.37 5.36
CA PRO A 83 8.75 17.98 5.06
C PRO A 83 7.31 17.81 4.56
N GLY A 84 7.09 16.80 3.72
CA GLY A 84 5.79 16.39 3.23
C GLY A 84 5.71 14.88 3.06
N LEU A 85 4.55 14.41 2.59
CA LEU A 85 4.36 13.02 2.17
C LEU A 85 3.95 13.02 0.70
N TYR A 86 4.50 12.07 -0.04
CA TYR A 86 4.04 11.73 -1.39
C TYR A 86 3.34 10.38 -1.33
N LEU A 87 2.09 10.33 -1.78
CA LEU A 87 1.32 9.09 -1.92
C LEU A 87 1.57 8.55 -3.33
N GLU A 88 2.31 7.45 -3.41
CA GLU A 88 2.67 6.80 -4.68
C GLU A 88 1.50 5.98 -5.20
N ASP A 89 1.06 4.99 -4.41
CA ASP A 89 0.01 4.06 -4.80
C ASP A 89 -1.15 4.10 -3.80
N LEU A 90 -2.37 4.03 -4.33
CA LEU A 90 -3.59 3.80 -3.57
C LEU A 90 -4.51 2.86 -4.33
N PHE A 91 -4.81 1.72 -3.74
CA PHE A 91 -5.69 0.74 -4.36
C PHE A 91 -6.59 0.04 -3.34
N VAL A 92 -7.84 -0.20 -3.75
CA VAL A 92 -8.81 -1.02 -3.04
C VAL A 92 -9.39 -2.03 -4.02
N GLU A 93 -9.48 -3.28 -3.60
CA GLU A 93 -10.10 -4.37 -4.35
C GLU A 93 -11.51 -3.96 -4.79
N PRO A 94 -11.90 -4.18 -6.06
CA PRO A 94 -13.20 -3.72 -6.58
C PRO A 94 -14.40 -4.13 -5.72
N ALA A 95 -14.38 -5.34 -5.15
CA ALA A 95 -15.45 -5.87 -4.29
C ALA A 95 -15.57 -5.17 -2.91
N ALA A 96 -14.52 -4.47 -2.48
CA ALA A 96 -14.46 -3.75 -1.22
C ALA A 96 -14.66 -2.22 -1.35
N ARG A 97 -14.78 -1.68 -2.58
CA ARG A 97 -15.02 -0.25 -2.83
C ARG A 97 -16.40 0.21 -2.35
N GLY A 98 -16.52 1.51 -2.04
CA GLY A 98 -17.77 2.12 -1.57
C GLY A 98 -18.10 1.84 -0.11
N ARG A 99 -17.12 1.39 0.67
CA ARG A 99 -17.23 1.10 2.12
C ARG A 99 -16.42 2.08 2.99
N GLY A 100 -16.02 3.20 2.40
CA GLY A 100 -15.14 4.24 2.93
C GLY A 100 -14.96 5.31 1.87
#